data_AF-A0A239HXX8-F1
#
_entry.id   AF-A0A239HXX8-F1
#
_cell.length_a   1.000
_cell.length_b   1.000
_cell.length_c   1.000
_cell.angle_alpha   90.00
_cell.angle_beta   90.00
_cell.angle_gamma   90.00
#
_symmetry.space_group_name_H-M   'P 1'
#
loop_
_entity.id
_entity.type
_entity.pdbx_description
1 polymer ?
#
loop_
_entity_poly.entity_id
_entity_poly.type
_entity_poly.pdbx_seq_one_letter_code
_entity_poly.pdbx_strand_id
1 'polypeptide(L)' 'MSISDLKLNLHKIIDEETDVSRLEAIFQILNDTGTTENRLSLEEYNNIIDSGRKQIREGKFKTHDQVKNILNI' A
#
# COMPACT_ATOMS: atom_id res chain seq x y z
N MET A 1 -4.19 -0.34 -20.30
CA MET A 1 -3.71 -1.66 -19.81
C MET A 1 -4.95 -2.47 -19.45
N SER A 2 -5.08 -3.68 -19.99
CA SER A 2 -6.24 -4.55 -19.72
C SER A 2 -6.10 -5.22 -18.35
N ILE A 3 -7.23 -5.60 -17.74
CA ILE A 3 -7.25 -6.45 -16.53
C ILE A 3 -6.49 -7.75 -16.77
N SER A 4 -6.52 -8.28 -17.99
CA SER A 4 -5.77 -9.47 -18.38
C SER A 4 -4.25 -9.24 -18.35
N ASP A 5 -3.79 -8.05 -18.74
CA ASP A 5 -2.36 -7.69 -18.70
C ASP A 5 -1.87 -7.57 -17.26
N LEU A 6 -2.70 -7.01 -16.37
CA LEU A 6 -2.40 -6.90 -14.94
C LEU A 6 -2.27 -8.27 -14.28
N LYS A 7 -3.20 -9.19 -14.59
CA LYS A 7 -3.13 -10.58 -14.10
C LYS A 7 -1.88 -11.29 -14.58
N LEU A 8 -1.53 -11.14 -15.85
CA LEU A 8 -0.33 -11.75 -16.42
C LEU A 8 0.94 -11.21 -15.75
N ASN A 9 1.00 -9.90 -15.51
CA ASN A 9 2.15 -9.28 -14.86
C ASN A 9 2.29 -9.73 -13.40
N LEU A 10 1.17 -9.87 -12.69
CA LEU A 10 1.16 -10.37 -11.32
C LEU A 10 1.69 -11.81 -11.25
N HIS A 11 1.26 -12.69 -12.18
CA HIS A 11 1.78 -14.06 -12.25
C HIS A 11 3.30 -14.09 -12.47
N LYS A 12 3.83 -13.25 -13.36
CA LYS A 12 5.29 -13.15 -13.57
C LYS A 12 6.03 -12.71 -12.31
N ILE A 13 5.51 -11.71 -11.61
CA ILE A 13 6.12 -11.22 -10.37
C ILE A 13 6.14 -12.32 -9.30
N ILE A 14 5.07 -13.11 -9.19
CA ILE A 14 5.00 -14.23 -8.25
C ILE A 14 6.00 -15.34 -8.64
N ASP A 15 6.11 -15.67 -9.93
CA ASP A 15 7.02 -16.70 -10.41
C ASP A 15 8.51 -16.31 -10.27
N GLU A 16 8.82 -15.01 -10.32
CA GLU A 16 10.18 -14.47 -10.19
C GLU A 16 10.56 -14.13 -8.73
N GLU A 17 9.60 -14.04 -7.81
CA GLU A 17 9.87 -13.72 -6.41
C GLU A 17 10.39 -14.94 -5.64
N THR A 18 11.52 -14.74 -4.95
CA THR A 18 12.23 -15.81 -4.22
C THR A 18 12.14 -15.61 -2.70
N ASP A 19 11.72 -14.43 -2.26
CA ASP A 19 11.50 -14.11 -0.87
C ASP A 19 10.13 -14.63 -0.41
N VAL A 20 10.17 -15.66 0.43
CA VAL A 20 8.98 -16.32 0.99
C VAL A 20 8.11 -15.34 1.77
N SER A 21 8.70 -14.38 2.51
CA SER A 21 7.92 -13.41 3.27
C SER A 21 7.18 -12.43 2.37
N ARG A 22 7.73 -12.12 1.19
CA ARG A 22 7.03 -11.31 0.18
C ARG A 22 5.93 -12.10 -0.52
N LEU A 23 6.16 -13.38 -0.82
CA LEU A 23 5.14 -14.26 -1.36
C LEU A 23 3.95 -14.43 -0.40
N GLU A 24 4.21 -14.57 0.90
CA GLU A 24 3.17 -14.62 1.93
C GLU A 24 2.37 -13.32 2.01
N ALA A 25 3.02 -12.16 1.92
CA ALA A 25 2.35 -10.87 1.88
C ALA A 25 1.46 -10.72 0.64
N ILE A 26 1.96 -11.09 -0.55
CA ILE A 26 1.18 -11.09 -1.79
C ILE A 26 -0.01 -12.04 -1.67
N PHE A 27 0.20 -13.24 -1.12
CA PHE A 27 -0.87 -14.21 -0.89
C PHE A 27 -1.94 -13.70 0.08
N GLN A 28 -1.55 -13.00 1.14
CA GLN A 28 -2.49 -12.36 2.06
C GLN A 28 -3.29 -11.27 1.35
N ILE A 29 -2.67 -10.41 0.55
CA ILE A 29 -3.37 -9.37 -0.22
C ILE A 29 -4.36 -9.97 -1.21
N LEU A 30 -4.00 -11.07 -1.87
CA LEU A 30 -4.86 -11.73 -2.86
C LEU A 30 -6.02 -12.53 -2.22
N ASN A 31 -5.83 -13.07 -1.02
CA ASN A 31 -6.85 -13.85 -0.30
C ASN A 31 -7.65 -13.04 0.71
N ASP A 32 -7.23 -11.82 1.03
CA ASP A 32 -8.03 -10.92 1.84
C ASP A 32 -9.19 -10.40 0.99
N THR A 33 -10.24 -11.22 0.87
CA THR A 33 -11.53 -10.83 0.29
C THR A 33 -12.33 -9.92 1.24
N GLY A 34 -11.77 -9.58 2.42
CA GLY A 34 -12.44 -8.88 3.51
C GLY A 34 -12.11 -7.40 3.62
N THR A 35 -10.98 -6.95 3.06
CA THR A 35 -10.79 -5.53 2.83
C THR A 35 -11.40 -5.20 1.48
N THR A 36 -12.60 -4.62 1.52
CA THR A 36 -13.01 -3.67 0.51
C THR A 36 -11.85 -2.69 0.39
N GLU A 37 -10.92 -2.95 -0.53
CA GLU A 37 -9.94 -1.96 -0.96
C GLU A 37 -10.82 -0.77 -1.30
N ASN A 38 -10.79 0.24 -0.42
CA ASN A 38 -11.29 1.55 -0.78
C ASN A 38 -10.44 1.89 -1.98
N ARG A 39 -10.99 1.61 -3.17
CA ARG A 39 -10.45 2.02 -4.45
C ARG A 39 -10.50 3.52 -4.39
N LEU A 40 -9.44 4.09 -3.83
CA LEU A 40 -9.18 5.50 -3.91
C LEU A 40 -9.17 5.79 -5.40
N SER A 41 -10.05 6.68 -5.83
CA SER A 41 -9.90 7.29 -7.13
C SER A 41 -8.47 7.86 -7.23
N LEU A 42 -7.95 7.94 -8.45
CA LEU A 42 -6.63 8.53 -8.69
C LEU A 42 -6.53 9.94 -8.06
N GLU A 43 -7.66 10.67 -8.03
CA GLU A 43 -7.79 11.95 -7.37
C GLU A 43 -7.60 11.85 -5.84
N GLU A 44 -8.28 10.92 -5.17
CA GLU A 44 -8.12 10.70 -3.73
C GLU A 44 -6.70 10.28 -3.37
N TYR A 45 -6.09 9.39 -4.17
CA TYR A 45 -4.69 9.00 -3.98
C TYR A 45 -3.74 10.20 -4.10
N ASN A 46 -3.90 11.02 -5.14
CA ASN A 46 -3.10 12.23 -5.34
C ASN A 46 -3.32 13.24 -4.21
N ASN A 47 -4.56 13.43 -3.75
CA ASN A 47 -4.89 14.31 -2.64
C ASN A 47 -4.23 13.87 -1.32
N ILE A 48 -4.18 12.57 -1.06
CA ILE A 48 -3.47 12.02 0.13
C ILE A 48 -1.97 12.28 0.02
N ILE A 49 -1.37 12.07 -1.16
CA ILE A 49 0.05 12.34 -1.39
C ILE A 49 0.36 13.84 -1.22
N ASP A 50 -0.44 14.73 -1.80
CA ASP A 50 -0.22 16.17 -1.69
C ASP A 50 -0.45 16.68 -0.26
N SER A 51 -1.42 16.11 0.46
CA SER A 51 -1.60 16.36 1.90
C SER A 51 -0.37 15.91 2.70
N GLY A 52 0.18 14.74 2.41
CA GLY A 52 1.42 14.25 3.03
C GLY A 52 2.61 15.17 2.76
N ARG A 53 2.79 15.59 1.50
CA ARG A 53 3.83 16.56 1.11
C ARG A 53 3.67 17.89 1.80
N LYS A 54 2.44 18.37 1.96
CA LYS A 54 2.13 19.61 2.69
C LYS A 54 2.50 19.49 4.17
N GLN A 55 2.14 18.38 4.82
CA GLN A 55 2.51 18.13 6.22
C GLN A 55 4.02 18.10 6.43
N ILE A 56 4.77 17.48 5.51
CA ILE A 56 6.24 17.48 5.54
C ILE A 56 6.81 18.89 5.40
N ARG A 57 6.30 19.68 4.44
CA ARG A 57 6.71 21.09 4.24
C ARG A 57 6.40 21.98 5.45
N GLU A 58 5.27 21.72 6.12
CA GLU A 58 4.87 22.43 7.34
C GLU A 58 5.57 21.92 8.60
N GLY A 59 6.47 20.94 8.50
CA GLY A 59 7.16 20.34 9.65
C GLY A 59 6.24 19.54 10.57
N LYS A 60 5.02 19.21 10.13
CA LYS A 60 4.00 18.45 10.87
C LYS A 60 4.16 16.96 10.64
N PHE A 61 5.35 16.42 10.89
CA PHE A 61 5.58 14.98 10.90
C PHE A 61 5.53 14.48 12.35
N LYS A 62 4.96 13.29 12.52
CA LYS A 62 5.05 12.58 13.79
C LYS A 62 6.32 11.74 13.77
N THR A 63 7.13 11.82 14.81
CA THR A 63 8.26 10.91 14.97
C THR A 63 7.76 9.49 15.19
N HIS A 64 8.61 8.50 14.93
CA HIS A 64 8.31 7.10 15.16
C HIS A 64 7.79 6.84 16.59
N ASP A 65 8.39 7.49 17.60
CA ASP A 65 7.91 7.41 19.00
C ASP A 65 6.53 8.04 19.22
N GLN A 66 6.24 9.15 18.55
CA GLN A 66 4.91 9.77 18.62
C GLN A 66 3.85 8.89 17.96
N VAL A 67 4.19 8.17 16.89
CA VAL A 67 3.29 7.23 16.21
C VAL A 67 3.03 6.01 17.10
N LYS A 68 4.08 5.43 17.72
CA LYS A 68 3.96 4.34 18.69
C LYS A 68 3.03 4.68 19.85
N ASN A 69 3.22 5.85 20.45
CA ASN A 69 2.41 6.30 21.59
C ASN A 69 0.93 6.54 21.22
N ILE A 70 0.64 6.96 19.98
CA ILE A 70 -0.73 7.13 19.50
C ILE A 70 -1.40 5.78 19.19
N LEU A 71 -0.63 4.84 18.65
CA LEU A 71 -1.12 3.51 18.27
C LEU A 71 -1.08 2.50 19.42
N ASN A 72 -0.56 2.91 20.59
CA ASN A 72 -0.40 2.08 21.80
C ASN A 72 0.33 0.75 21.51
N ILE A 73 1.41 0.84 20.71
CA ILE A 73 2.30 -0.27 20.28
C ILE A 73 3.77 0.08 20.52
#